data_AF-A0A967WGZ6-F1
#
_entry.id   AF-A0A967WGZ6-F1
#
_cell.length_a   1.000
_cell.length_b   1.000
_cell.length_c   1.000
_cell.angle_alpha   90.00
_cell.angle_beta   90.00
_cell.angle_gamma   90.00
#
_symmetry.space_group_name_H-M   'P 1'
#
loop_
_entity.id
_entity.type
_entity.pdbx_description
1 polymer ?
#
loop_
_entity_poly.entity_id
_entity_poly.type
_entity_poly.pdbx_seq_one_letter_code
_entity_poly.pdbx_strand_id
1 'polypeptide(L)'
;MAFTFADYALLIPRLHQHFAVVPNECDADNLVPIAEFLQLPEEEVHKHVPFVWAVSSGSVLHRVVISRALVQACRDRLNFWHTLQEMAGVRNKYIEQAIARTRDEVEDMTAERIA
;
A
#
# COMPACT_ATOMS: atom_id res chain seq x y z
N MET A 1 -3.05 5.87 -7.98
CA MET A 1 -3.89 4.70 -7.62
C MET A 1 -2.99 3.47 -7.57
N ALA A 2 -2.87 2.83 -6.41
CA ALA A 2 -2.04 1.62 -6.26
C ALA A 2 -2.95 0.38 -6.23
N PHE A 3 -2.59 -0.66 -6.97
CA PHE A 3 -3.25 -1.96 -6.91
C PHE A 3 -2.87 -2.66 -5.61
N THR A 4 -3.87 -3.10 -4.84
CA THR A 4 -3.71 -3.72 -3.53
C THR A 4 -4.22 -5.16 -3.52
N PHE A 5 -4.01 -5.86 -2.40
CA PHE A 5 -4.59 -7.19 -2.23
C PHE A 5 -6.13 -7.19 -2.28
N ALA A 6 -6.79 -6.09 -1.88
CA ALA A 6 -8.25 -6.01 -1.94
C ALA A 6 -8.75 -6.02 -3.39
N ASP A 7 -8.02 -5.40 -4.32
CA ASP A 7 -8.35 -5.42 -5.76
C ASP A 7 -8.22 -6.83 -6.34
N TYR A 8 -7.16 -7.55 -5.97
CA TYR A 8 -6.99 -8.96 -6.35
C TYR A 8 -8.07 -9.86 -5.71
N ALA A 9 -8.48 -9.57 -4.47
CA ALA A 9 -9.47 -10.37 -3.77
C ALA A 9 -10.86 -10.31 -4.42
N LEU A 10 -11.17 -9.26 -5.21
CA LEU A 10 -12.39 -9.23 -6.05
C LEU A 10 -12.43 -10.38 -7.07
N LEU A 11 -11.27 -10.88 -7.50
CA LEU A 11 -11.16 -11.98 -8.46
C LEU A 11 -11.36 -13.36 -7.80
N ILE A 12 -11.49 -13.44 -6.48
CA ILE A 12 -11.59 -14.69 -5.73
C ILE A 12 -13.01 -14.84 -5.16
N PRO A 13 -13.88 -15.70 -5.75
CA PRO A 13 -15.29 -15.81 -5.33
C PRO A 13 -15.49 -16.13 -3.85
N ARG A 14 -14.60 -16.93 -3.24
CA ARG A 14 -14.69 -17.31 -1.83
C ARG A 14 -14.45 -16.13 -0.87
N LEU A 15 -13.88 -15.03 -1.38
CA LEU A 15 -13.64 -13.81 -0.61
C LEU A 15 -14.73 -12.76 -0.80
N HIS A 16 -15.72 -12.97 -1.68
CA HIS A 16 -16.79 -12.00 -1.96
C HIS A 16 -17.61 -11.61 -0.73
N GLN A 17 -17.71 -12.49 0.28
CA GLN A 17 -18.34 -12.20 1.57
C GLN A 17 -17.67 -11.04 2.35
N HIS A 18 -16.44 -10.66 2.00
CA HIS A 18 -15.72 -9.54 2.61
C HIS A 18 -16.03 -8.19 1.96
N PHE A 19 -16.93 -8.16 0.99
CA PHE A 19 -17.24 -6.99 0.19
C PHE A 19 -18.72 -6.64 0.32
N ALA A 20 -19.03 -5.34 0.38
CA ALA A 20 -20.40 -4.86 0.30
C ALA A 20 -20.46 -3.64 -0.64
N VAL A 21 -21.41 -3.64 -1.56
CA VAL A 21 -21.64 -2.52 -2.48
C VAL A 21 -22.17 -1.34 -1.69
N VAL A 22 -21.59 -0.17 -1.90
CA VAL A 22 -22.06 1.08 -1.29
C VAL A 22 -23.24 1.60 -2.12
N PRO A 23 -24.41 1.85 -1.52
CA PRO A 23 -25.52 2.50 -2.21
C PRO A 23 -25.12 3.88 -2.74
N ASN A 24 -25.65 4.28 -3.89
CA ASN A 24 -25.29 5.55 -4.54
C ASN A 24 -25.72 6.76 -3.69
N GLU A 25 -26.71 6.58 -2.83
CA GLU A 25 -27.27 7.60 -1.94
C GLU A 25 -26.41 7.79 -0.67
N CYS A 26 -25.40 6.93 -0.45
CA CYS A 26 -24.54 6.99 0.72
C CYS A 26 -23.45 8.05 0.55
N ASP A 27 -23.39 8.97 1.52
CA ASP A 27 -22.49 10.11 1.49
C ASP A 27 -21.02 9.69 1.64
N ALA A 28 -20.16 10.36 0.87
CA ALA A 28 -18.85 9.87 0.47
C ALA A 28 -17.71 10.31 1.39
N ASP A 29 -17.94 11.29 2.27
CA ASP A 29 -16.85 12.08 2.86
C ASP A 29 -15.87 11.26 3.70
N ASN A 30 -16.34 10.16 4.29
CA ASN A 30 -15.51 9.26 5.11
C ASN A 30 -15.04 8.02 4.33
N LEU A 31 -15.43 7.87 3.06
CA LEU A 31 -15.00 6.76 2.21
C LEU A 31 -13.67 7.10 1.57
N VAL A 32 -12.68 6.26 1.82
CA VAL A 32 -11.33 6.45 1.28
C VAL A 32 -10.87 5.20 0.52
N PRO A 33 -10.14 5.36 -0.60
CA PRO A 33 -9.56 4.23 -1.30
C PRO A 33 -8.66 3.42 -0.37
N ILE A 34 -8.72 2.09 -0.45
CA ILE A 34 -7.94 1.20 0.43
C ILE A 34 -6.44 1.52 0.42
N ALA A 35 -5.87 1.90 -0.73
CA ALA A 35 -4.46 2.27 -0.83
C ALA A 35 -4.11 3.47 0.07
N GLU A 36 -5.00 4.45 0.16
CA GLU A 36 -4.85 5.63 1.03
C GLU A 36 -5.17 5.27 2.49
N PHE A 37 -6.22 4.46 2.72
CA PHE A 37 -6.58 3.98 4.04
C PHE A 37 -5.43 3.26 4.76
N LEU A 38 -4.64 2.46 4.02
CA LEU A 38 -3.50 1.73 4.57
C LEU A 38 -2.37 2.66 5.06
N GLN A 39 -2.31 3.88 4.54
CA GLN A 39 -1.30 4.90 4.86
C GLN A 39 -1.77 5.88 5.95
N LEU A 40 -3.05 5.85 6.33
CA LEU A 40 -3.57 6.74 7.37
C LEU A 40 -2.89 6.49 8.73
N PRO A 41 -2.63 7.55 9.52
CA PRO A 41 -2.27 7.43 10.92
C PRO A 41 -3.34 6.66 11.70
N GLU A 42 -2.94 5.92 12.73
CA GLU A 42 -3.84 5.11 13.55
C GLU A 42 -5.00 5.92 14.16
N GLU A 43 -4.73 7.17 14.52
CA GLU A 43 -5.69 8.15 15.05
C GLU A 43 -6.76 8.57 14.04
N GLU A 44 -6.55 8.36 12.74
CA GLU A 44 -7.51 8.73 11.69
C GLU A 44 -8.27 7.52 11.15
N VAL A 45 -7.77 6.29 11.38
CA VAL A 45 -8.34 5.04 10.84
C VAL A 45 -9.82 4.87 11.23
N HIS A 46 -10.19 5.23 12.45
CA HIS A 46 -11.55 5.02 12.98
C HIS A 46 -12.59 6.00 12.40
N LYS A 47 -12.15 7.08 11.75
CA LYS A 47 -13.04 8.08 11.13
C LYS A 47 -13.39 7.73 9.68
N HIS A 48 -12.72 6.72 9.11
CA HIS A 48 -12.80 6.42 7.69
C HIS A 48 -13.25 4.98 7.44
N VAL A 49 -13.82 4.73 6.27
CA VAL A 49 -14.22 3.39 5.81
C VAL A 49 -13.54 3.10 4.47
N PRO A 50 -12.76 2.01 4.36
CA PRO A 50 -12.03 1.71 3.14
C PRO A 50 -12.93 1.12 2.05
N PHE A 51 -12.68 1.52 0.80
CA PHE A 51 -13.33 0.93 -0.37
C PHE A 51 -12.36 0.62 -1.51
N VAL A 52 -12.83 -0.23 -2.43
CA VAL A 52 -12.24 -0.47 -3.75
C VAL A 52 -13.28 -0.19 -4.83
N TRP A 53 -12.80 0.09 -6.05
CA TRP A 53 -13.68 0.23 -7.21
C TRP A 53 -13.93 -1.15 -7.85
N ALA A 54 -15.18 -1.46 -8.15
CA ALA A 54 -15.57 -2.65 -8.89
C ALA A 54 -16.50 -2.30 -10.04
N VAL A 55 -16.42 -3.07 -11.14
CA VAL A 55 -17.30 -2.89 -12.30
C VAL A 55 -18.35 -3.99 -12.31
N SER A 56 -19.61 -3.59 -12.43
CA SER A 56 -20.74 -4.52 -12.59
C SER A 56 -20.92 -4.96 -14.04
N SER A 57 -21.78 -5.95 -14.28
CA SER A 57 -22.10 -6.46 -15.63
C SER A 57 -22.64 -5.39 -16.59
N GLY A 58 -23.23 -4.30 -16.08
CA GLY A 58 -23.69 -3.17 -16.88
C GLY A 58 -22.62 -2.13 -17.22
N SER A 59 -21.32 -2.44 -17.02
CA SER A 59 -20.21 -1.48 -17.15
C SER A 59 -20.32 -0.26 -16.23
N VAL A 60 -21.11 -0.37 -15.17
CA VAL A 60 -21.24 0.67 -14.13
C VAL A 60 -20.20 0.44 -13.05
N LEU A 61 -19.50 1.50 -12.69
CA LEU A 61 -18.49 1.54 -11.64
C LEU A 61 -19.16 1.73 -10.27
N HIS A 62 -18.82 0.88 -9.31
CA HIS A 62 -19.37 0.88 -7.95
C HIS A 62 -18.25 0.98 -6.92
N ARG A 63 -18.51 1.72 -5.85
CA ARG A 63 -17.69 1.67 -4.64
C ARG A 63 -18.08 0.43 -3.85
N VAL A 64 -17.09 -0.34 -3.43
CA VAL A 64 -17.30 -1.56 -2.65
C VAL A 64 -16.47 -1.46 -1.40
N VAL A 65 -17.13 -1.36 -0.25
CA VAL A 65 -16.45 -1.35 1.05
C VAL A 65 -15.95 -2.74 1.39
N ILE A 66 -14.87 -2.79 2.16
CA ILE A 66 -14.22 -4.04 2.53
C ILE A 66 -14.28 -4.28 4.04
N SER A 67 -14.47 -5.54 4.42
CA SER A 67 -14.48 -5.95 5.83
C SER A 67 -13.14 -5.69 6.52
N ARG A 68 -13.17 -5.50 7.84
CA ARG A 68 -11.97 -5.33 8.66
C ARG A 68 -10.97 -6.50 8.52
N ALA A 69 -11.45 -7.72 8.36
CA ALA A 69 -10.60 -8.89 8.15
C ALA A 69 -9.78 -8.78 6.85
N LEU A 70 -10.41 -8.31 5.77
CA LEU A 70 -9.73 -8.11 4.50
C LEU A 70 -8.76 -6.91 4.54
N VAL A 71 -9.09 -5.85 5.29
CA VAL A 71 -8.16 -4.74 5.57
C VAL A 71 -6.90 -5.25 6.27
N GLN A 72 -7.06 -6.07 7.31
CA GLN A 72 -5.91 -6.65 8.01
C GLN A 72 -5.07 -7.53 7.08
N ALA A 73 -5.72 -8.36 6.27
CA ALA A 73 -5.04 -9.17 5.27
C ALA A 73 -4.25 -8.33 4.24
N CYS A 74 -4.69 -7.10 3.93
CA CYS A 74 -3.92 -6.16 3.11
C CYS A 74 -2.70 -5.61 3.87
N ARG A 75 -2.86 -5.21 5.14
CA ARG A 75 -1.76 -4.75 6.00
C ARG A 75 -0.67 -5.82 6.15
N ASP A 76 -1.06 -7.06 6.41
CA ASP A 76 -0.13 -8.18 6.58
C ASP A 76 0.74 -8.40 5.33
N ARG A 77 0.13 -8.35 4.14
CA ARG A 77 0.86 -8.50 2.87
C ARG A 77 1.77 -7.33 2.57
N LEU A 78 1.32 -6.10 2.85
CA LEU A 78 2.14 -4.90 2.70
C LEU A 78 3.36 -4.94 3.63
N ASN A 79 3.15 -5.33 4.89
CA ASN A 79 4.22 -5.50 5.86
C ASN A 79 5.20 -6.59 5.44
N PHE A 80 4.69 -7.73 4.98
CA PHE A 80 5.55 -8.81 4.47
C PHE A 80 6.40 -8.36 3.28
N TRP A 81 5.80 -7.61 2.35
CA TRP A 81 6.53 -7.02 1.23
C TRP A 81 7.64 -6.07 1.69
N HIS A 82 7.36 -5.17 2.64
CA HIS A 82 8.38 -4.29 3.21
C HIS A 82 9.52 -5.05 3.88
N THR A 83 9.22 -6.13 4.62
CA THR A 83 10.25 -7.00 5.20
C THR A 83 11.14 -7.62 4.13
N LEU A 84 10.56 -8.12 3.03
CA LEU A 84 11.35 -8.66 1.92
C LEU A 84 12.23 -7.60 1.26
N GLN A 85 11.73 -6.38 1.09
CA GLN A 85 12.51 -5.26 0.56
C GLN A 85 13.70 -4.94 1.47
N GLU A 86 13.46 -4.85 2.78
CA GLU A 86 14.50 -4.56 3.77
C GLU A 86 15.60 -5.64 3.76
N MET A 87 15.22 -6.92 3.72
CA MET A 87 16.16 -8.05 3.63
C MET A 87 16.96 -8.06 2.32
N ALA A 88 16.36 -7.60 1.22
CA ALA A 88 17.04 -7.44 -0.07
C ALA A 88 17.91 -6.18 -0.15
N GLY A 89 17.99 -5.37 0.91
CA GLY A 89 18.71 -4.09 0.92
C GLY A 89 17.99 -2.98 0.16
N VAL A 90 16.74 -3.18 -0.25
CA VAL A 90 15.92 -2.19 -0.96
C VAL A 90 15.32 -1.23 0.06
N ARG A 91 15.60 0.08 -0.11
CA ARG A 91 15.19 1.14 0.84
C ARG A 91 15.74 0.95 2.25
N ASN A 92 16.88 0.29 2.35
CA ASN A 92 17.56 0.04 3.60
C ASN A 92 18.52 1.19 3.93
N LYS A 93 18.23 1.92 5.01
CA LYS A 93 19.02 3.09 5.43
C LYS A 93 20.50 2.75 5.67
N TYR A 94 20.81 1.56 6.17
CA TYR A 94 22.18 1.15 6.44
C TYR A 94 22.96 0.91 5.15
N ILE A 95 22.31 0.35 4.14
CA ILE A 95 22.89 0.16 2.80
C ILE A 95 23.11 1.52 2.13
N GLU A 96 22.13 2.43 2.19
CA GLU A 96 22.27 3.79 1.66
C GLU A 96 23.43 4.55 2.31
N GLN A 97 23.56 4.46 3.64
CA GLN A 97 24.68 5.05 4.39
C GLN A 97 26.03 4.41 4.07
N ALA A 98 26.05 3.10 3.79
CA ALA A 98 27.27 2.41 3.38
C ALA A 98 27.71 2.87 1.98
N ILE A 99 26.77 2.95 1.03
CA ILE A 99 27.02 3.46 -0.33
C ILE A 99 27.54 4.90 -0.29
N ALA A 100 26.92 5.77 0.50
CA ALA A 100 27.35 7.15 0.65
C ALA A 100 28.79 7.24 1.17
N ARG A 101 29.11 6.52 2.25
CA ARG A 101 30.47 6.50 2.83
C ARG A 101 31.52 5.99 1.85
N THR A 102 31.24 4.89 1.15
CA THR A 102 32.18 4.36 0.15
C THR A 102 32.39 5.32 -1.02
N ARG A 103 31.36 6.07 -1.41
CA ARG A 103 31.49 7.09 -2.45
C ARG A 103 32.41 8.23 -2.01
N ASP A 104 32.22 8.73 -0.79
CA ASP A 104 33.05 9.80 -0.23
C ASP A 104 34.53 9.35 -0.16
N GLU A 105 34.78 8.12 0.31
CA GLU A 105 36.14 7.54 0.37
C GLU A 105 36.79 7.43 -1.02
N VAL A 106 36.04 7.03 -2.05
CA VAL A 106 36.55 6.94 -3.43
C VAL A 106 36.87 8.32 -4.00
N GLU A 107 36.04 9.33 -3.72
CA GLU A 107 36.26 10.71 -4.17
C GLU A 107 37.55 11.29 -3.53
N ASP A 108 37.75 11.09 -2.23
CA ASP A 108 38.98 11.50 -1.52
C ASP A 108 40.24 10.81 -2.08
N MET A 109 40.19 9.47 -2.26
CA MET A 109 41.31 8.71 -2.85
C MET A 109 41.65 9.16 -4.28
N THR A 110 40.66 9.62 -5.04
CA THR A 110 40.86 10.09 -6.42
C THR A 110 41.48 11.48 -6.41
N ALA A 111 41.09 12.36 -5.47
CA ALA A 111 41.67 13.68 -5.29
C ALA A 111 43.16 13.60 -4.85
N GLU A 112 43.48 12.70 -3.92
CA GLU A 112 44.87 12.45 -3.48
C GLU A 112 45.76 11.91 -4.62
N ARG A 113 45.19 11.22 -5.61
CA ARG A 113 45.97 10.61 -6.70
C ARG A 113 46.20 11.54 -7.90
N ILE A 114 45.50 12.68 -7.94
CA ILE A 114 45.64 13.71 -8.98
C ILE A 114 46.50 14.89 -8.47
N ALA A 115 46.62 15.06 -7.15
CA ALA A 115 47.55 15.99 -6.50
C ALA A 115 49.01 15.51 -6.55
#